data_AF-A0A950D3Y1-F1
#
_entry.id   AF-A0A950D3Y1-F1
#
_cell.length_a   1.000
_cell.length_b   1.000
_cell.length_c   1.000
_cell.angle_alpha   90.00
_cell.angle_beta   90.00
_cell.angle_gamma   90.00
#
_symmetry.space_group_name_H-M   'P 1'
#
loop_
_entity.id
_entity.type
_entity.pdbx_description
1 polymer ?
#
loop_
_entity_poly.entity_id
_entity_poly.type
_entity_poly.pdbx_seq_one_letter_code
_entity_poly.pdbx_strand_id
1 'polypeptide(L)'
;MVVAVHHPPYSLDRPHGGSPDIGIALDRAITTTGRFPDAVFSGHVHSYQRFTRTAGTRHIPYVVAGAGGYANTEKLMHKLQTSPDNEKIRTPFQTLAEGVTLESYNDTQPGFLRVTVDKEALACEYFVVPFDGNPPAEPFDAFTLHWKKHMLA
;
A
#
# COMPACT_ATOMS: atom_id res chain seq x y z
N MET A 1 -4.03 -10.21 -12.68
CA MET A 1 -3.93 -11.02 -11.46
C MET A 1 -3.74 -10.12 -10.26
N VAL A 2 -4.62 -10.22 -9.28
CA VAL A 2 -4.47 -9.55 -7.98
C VAL A 2 -4.04 -10.60 -6.96
N VAL A 3 -3.12 -10.24 -6.06
CA VAL A 3 -2.72 -11.08 -4.92
C VAL A 3 -3.10 -10.38 -3.62
N ALA A 4 -3.68 -11.12 -2.68
CA ALA A 4 -3.97 -10.63 -1.35
C ALA A 4 -3.24 -11.47 -0.31
N VAL A 5 -2.55 -10.82 0.62
CA VAL A 5 -1.83 -11.44 1.74
C VAL A 5 -2.14 -10.69 3.03
N HIS A 6 -2.22 -11.36 4.19
CA HIS A 6 -2.56 -10.66 5.43
C HIS A 6 -1.45 -9.68 5.85
N HIS A 7 -0.22 -10.19 6.00
CA HIS A 7 0.94 -9.37 6.34
C HIS A 7 1.53 -8.72 5.09
N PRO A 8 1.90 -7.44 5.15
CA PRO A 8 2.38 -6.70 3.98
C PRO A 8 3.83 -7.06 3.65
N PRO A 9 4.19 -7.32 2.37
CA PRO A 9 5.60 -7.46 1.98
C PRO A 9 6.42 -6.20 2.28
N TYR A 10 5.82 -5.04 2.06
CA TYR A 10 6.41 -3.73 2.33
C TYR A 10 5.54 -2.96 3.32
N SER A 11 6.18 -2.46 4.38
CA SER A 11 5.58 -1.48 5.27
C SER A 11 6.70 -0.68 5.94
N LEU A 12 6.46 0.62 6.12
CA LEU A 12 7.29 1.47 6.98
C LEU A 12 6.69 1.62 8.38
N ASP A 13 5.86 0.66 8.81
CA ASP A 13 5.36 0.64 10.18
C ASP A 13 6.51 0.63 11.20
N ARG A 14 6.42 1.48 12.22
CA ARG A 14 7.48 1.61 13.24
C ARG A 14 7.61 0.37 14.12
N PRO A 15 6.52 -0.23 14.61
CA PRO A 15 6.62 -1.42 15.46
C PRO A 15 6.91 -2.71 14.68
N HIS A 16 6.38 -2.90 13.47
CA HIS A 16 6.37 -4.23 12.84
C HIS A 16 7.06 -4.30 11.46
N GLY A 17 7.27 -3.17 10.77
CA GLY A 17 7.85 -3.13 9.43
C GLY A 17 7.11 -4.01 8.41
N GLY A 18 7.75 -4.28 7.27
CA GLY A 18 7.25 -5.25 6.28
C GLY A 18 7.56 -6.70 6.66
N SER A 19 7.02 -7.64 5.88
CA SER A 19 7.25 -9.09 6.01
C SER A 19 8.05 -9.62 4.81
N PRO A 20 9.40 -9.61 4.87
CA PRO A 20 10.26 -9.96 3.75
C PRO A 20 10.02 -11.37 3.19
N ASP A 21 9.69 -12.34 4.04
CA ASP A 21 9.46 -13.73 3.62
C ASP A 21 8.30 -13.86 2.63
N ILE A 22 7.26 -13.03 2.77
CA ILE A 22 6.15 -12.99 1.81
C ILE A 22 6.63 -12.37 0.50
N GLY A 23 7.42 -11.31 0.54
CA GLY A 23 8.06 -10.72 -0.65
C GLY A 23 8.93 -11.74 -1.39
N ILE A 24 9.76 -12.48 -0.67
CA ILE A 24 10.61 -13.56 -1.21
C ILE A 24 9.75 -14.67 -1.83
N ALA A 25 8.65 -15.07 -1.19
CA ALA A 25 7.75 -16.08 -1.75
C ALA A 25 7.10 -15.61 -3.06
N LEU A 26 6.67 -14.34 -3.14
CA LEU A 26 6.15 -13.73 -4.36
C LEU A 26 7.22 -13.68 -5.46
N ASP A 27 8.44 -13.27 -5.13
CA ASP A 27 9.54 -13.21 -6.09
C ASP A 27 9.91 -14.58 -6.64
N ARG A 28 9.90 -15.62 -5.80
CA ARG A 28 10.09 -17.01 -6.25
C ARG A 28 8.97 -17.43 -7.21
N ALA A 29 7.71 -17.16 -6.88
CA ALA A 29 6.58 -17.47 -7.74
C ALA A 29 6.66 -16.74 -9.10
N ILE A 30 7.05 -15.46 -9.09
CA ILE A 30 7.27 -14.67 -10.30
C ILE A 30 8.38 -15.30 -11.14
N THR A 31 9.52 -15.60 -10.52
CA THR A 31 10.69 -16.18 -11.21
C THR A 31 10.38 -17.55 -11.82
N THR A 32 9.66 -18.40 -11.08
CA THR A 32 9.32 -19.76 -11.56
C THR A 32 8.29 -19.75 -12.69
N THR A 33 7.35 -18.81 -12.69
CA THR A 33 6.19 -18.85 -13.60
C THR A 33 6.25 -17.81 -14.72
N GLY A 34 7.11 -16.79 -14.59
CA GLY A 34 7.10 -15.60 -15.43
C GLY A 34 5.86 -14.72 -15.26
N ARG A 35 5.00 -14.97 -14.26
CA ARG A 35 3.75 -14.24 -14.04
C ARG A 35 3.91 -13.22 -12.92
N PHE A 36 3.80 -11.94 -13.28
CA PHE A 36 3.78 -10.84 -12.33
C PHE A 36 2.35 -10.58 -11.82
N PRO A 37 2.15 -10.27 -10.53
CA PRO A 37 0.90 -9.69 -10.08
C PRO A 37 0.73 -8.29 -10.68
N ASP A 38 -0.51 -7.94 -10.99
CA ASP A 38 -0.87 -6.57 -11.35
C ASP A 38 -0.97 -5.70 -10.10
N ALA A 39 -1.46 -6.23 -8.98
CA ALA A 39 -1.50 -5.53 -7.70
C ALA A 39 -1.36 -6.51 -6.53
N VAL A 40 -0.82 -6.04 -5.42
CA VAL A 40 -0.73 -6.77 -4.14
C VAL A 40 -1.44 -5.98 -3.05
N PHE A 41 -2.44 -6.59 -2.39
CA PHE A 41 -3.18 -5.97 -1.29
C PHE A 41 -2.88 -6.69 0.04
N SER A 42 -2.85 -5.90 1.12
CA SER A 42 -2.55 -6.40 2.45
C SER A 42 -3.23 -5.60 3.55
N GLY A 43 -3.26 -6.17 4.75
CA GLY A 43 -3.78 -5.53 5.96
C GLY A 43 -2.74 -5.56 7.07
N HIS A 44 -3.12 -6.10 8.22
CA HIS A 44 -2.29 -6.31 9.42
C HIS A 44 -1.80 -5.02 10.12
N VAL A 45 -1.15 -4.13 9.38
CA VAL A 45 -0.70 -2.84 9.90
C VAL A 45 -1.88 -1.88 9.93
N HIS A 46 -2.20 -1.32 11.10
CA HIS A 46 -3.36 -0.42 11.29
C HIS A 46 -3.10 1.00 10.77
N SER A 47 -2.74 1.10 9.49
CA SER A 47 -2.60 2.33 8.71
C SER A 47 -2.83 2.03 7.22
N TYR A 48 -2.88 3.08 6.42
CA TYR A 48 -2.84 3.02 4.97
C TYR A 48 -1.42 3.30 4.47
N GLN A 49 -0.92 2.50 3.55
CA GLN A 49 0.35 2.73 2.87
C GLN A 49 0.25 2.23 1.43
N ARG A 50 0.71 3.03 0.47
CA ARG A 50 0.80 2.67 -0.94
C ARG A 50 2.23 2.72 -1.39
N PHE A 51 2.72 1.60 -1.90
CA PHE A 51 4.02 1.49 -2.52
C PHE A 51 3.89 1.17 -4.01
N THR A 52 4.82 1.65 -4.81
CA THR A 52 5.06 1.17 -6.17
C THR A 52 6.34 0.36 -6.16
N ARG A 53 6.29 -0.87 -6.67
CA ARG A 53 7.49 -1.62 -7.05
C ARG A 53 7.66 -1.58 -8.57
N THR A 54 8.82 -1.10 -9.02
CA THR A 54 9.22 -1.15 -10.42
C THR A 54 10.02 -2.41 -10.69
N ALA A 55 9.45 -3.32 -11.49
CA ALA A 55 10.09 -4.56 -11.92
C ALA A 55 10.32 -4.54 -13.43
N GLY A 56 11.51 -4.12 -13.86
CA GLY A 56 11.80 -3.81 -15.26
C GLY A 56 10.95 -2.62 -15.71
N THR A 57 10.07 -2.82 -16.69
CA THR A 57 9.15 -1.79 -17.19
C THR A 57 7.77 -1.82 -16.53
N ARG A 58 7.54 -2.69 -15.54
CA ARG A 58 6.24 -2.90 -14.89
C ARG A 58 6.18 -2.15 -13.56
N HIS A 59 5.14 -1.34 -13.37
CA HIS A 59 4.75 -0.81 -12.07
C HIS A 59 3.76 -1.77 -11.42
N ILE A 60 4.05 -2.16 -10.18
CA ILE A 60 3.19 -3.04 -9.38
C ILE A 60 2.85 -2.30 -8.08
N PRO A 61 1.60 -1.86 -7.88
CA PRO A 61 1.16 -1.32 -6.61
C PRO A 61 1.12 -2.41 -5.52
N TYR A 62 1.74 -2.11 -4.39
CA TYR A 62 1.61 -2.85 -3.13
C TYR A 62 0.89 -1.94 -2.14
N VAL A 63 -0.31 -2.32 -1.74
CA VAL A 63 -1.17 -1.50 -0.87
C VAL A 63 -1.40 -2.21 0.46
N VAL A 64 -1.18 -1.46 1.53
CA VAL A 64 -1.56 -1.79 2.89
C VAL A 64 -2.83 -1.00 3.19
N ALA A 65 -3.94 -1.69 3.42
CA ALA A 65 -5.22 -1.12 3.82
C ALA A 65 -5.71 -1.80 5.11
N GLY A 66 -4.87 -1.77 6.15
CA GLY A 66 -5.15 -2.44 7.43
C GLY A 66 -5.86 -1.57 8.46
N ALA A 67 -6.19 -0.32 8.12
CA ALA A 67 -6.83 0.64 9.00
C ALA A 67 -8.36 0.50 9.11
N GLY A 68 -8.87 -0.73 9.16
CA GLY A 68 -10.31 -1.03 9.11
C GLY A 68 -11.12 -0.73 10.39
N GLY A 69 -10.53 -0.06 11.39
CA GLY A 69 -11.23 0.38 12.61
C GLY A 69 -10.98 -0.42 13.89
N TYR A 70 -10.02 -1.36 13.92
CA TYR A 70 -9.56 -1.94 15.19
C TYR A 70 -8.97 -0.86 16.12
N ALA A 71 -8.13 0.02 15.55
CA ALA A 71 -7.74 1.25 16.21
C ALA A 71 -8.98 2.15 16.30
N ASN A 72 -9.51 2.35 17.50
CA ASN A 72 -10.67 3.22 17.76
C ASN A 72 -10.29 4.64 18.20
N THR A 73 -8.99 4.95 18.22
CA THR A 73 -8.43 6.30 18.44
C THR A 73 -7.17 6.48 17.59
N GLU A 74 -6.80 7.72 17.29
CA GLU A 74 -5.57 8.02 16.52
C GLU A 74 -4.31 7.45 17.18
N LYS A 75 -4.28 7.40 18.52
CA LYS A 75 -3.15 6.87 19.29
C LYS A 75 -2.89 5.38 19.03
N LEU A 76 -3.93 4.63 18.68
CA LEU A 76 -3.84 3.19 18.40
C LEU A 76 -3.53 2.89 16.92
N MET A 77 -3.50 3.91 16.07
CA MET A 77 -3.07 3.77 14.68
C MET A 77 -1.57 3.47 14.62
N HIS A 78 -1.19 2.60 13.69
CA HIS A 78 0.19 2.23 13.44
C HIS A 78 0.92 3.37 12.71
N LYS A 79 1.92 3.97 13.36
CA LYS A 79 2.68 5.11 12.84
C LYS A 79 3.84 4.65 11.97
N LEU A 80 4.10 5.41 10.90
CA LEU A 80 5.30 5.17 10.12
C LEU A 80 6.57 5.46 10.94
N GLN A 81 7.66 4.81 10.54
CA GLN A 81 9.00 5.17 10.97
C GLN A 81 9.31 6.62 10.61
N THR A 82 10.14 7.28 11.41
CA THR A 82 10.63 8.64 11.14
C THR A 82 11.96 8.59 10.40
N SER A 83 12.34 9.71 9.77
CA SER A 83 13.68 9.87 9.22
C SER A 83 14.75 9.80 10.33
N PRO A 84 16.04 9.65 10.00
CA PRO A 84 17.12 9.73 10.98
C PRO A 84 17.11 11.00 11.83
N ASP A 85 16.64 12.12 11.25
CA ASP A 85 16.46 13.42 11.93
C ASP A 85 15.14 13.53 12.71
N ASN A 86 14.42 12.40 12.88
CA ASN A 86 13.14 12.28 13.56
C ASN A 86 12.00 13.09 12.92
N GLU A 87 12.08 13.36 11.61
CA GLU A 87 11.00 13.98 10.84
C GLU A 87 10.01 12.94 10.30
N LYS A 88 8.77 13.36 10.00
CA LYS A 88 7.82 12.54 9.25
C LYS A 88 8.36 12.27 7.85
N ILE A 89 8.22 11.03 7.39
CA ILE A 89 8.54 10.66 6.01
C ILE A 89 7.64 11.46 5.06
N ARG A 90 8.27 12.11 4.08
CA ARG A 90 7.58 12.82 2.99
C ARG A 90 7.51 11.90 1.79
N THR A 91 6.36 11.84 1.12
CA THR A 91 6.20 11.06 -0.11
C THR A 91 6.37 11.92 -1.36
N PRO A 92 6.86 11.34 -2.49
CA PRO A 92 7.35 9.96 -2.61
C PRO A 92 8.67 9.73 -1.84
N PHE A 93 8.82 8.55 -1.25
CA PHE A 93 10.00 8.15 -0.48
C PHE A 93 10.60 6.85 -1.02
N GLN A 94 11.85 6.88 -1.47
CA GLN A 94 12.56 5.68 -1.91
C GLN A 94 12.92 4.83 -0.69
N THR A 95 12.39 3.61 -0.64
CA THR A 95 12.70 2.68 0.45
C THR A 95 14.07 2.02 0.22
N LEU A 96 14.56 1.29 1.22
CA LEU A 96 15.77 0.47 1.10
C LEU A 96 15.60 -0.74 0.16
N ALA A 97 14.36 -1.14 -0.14
CA ALA A 97 14.10 -2.19 -1.11
C ALA A 97 14.23 -1.64 -2.54
N GLU A 98 14.99 -2.36 -3.36
CA GLU A 98 15.29 -1.97 -4.74
C GLU A 98 14.00 -1.77 -5.55
N GLY A 99 13.89 -0.60 -6.20
CA GLY A 99 12.75 -0.26 -7.05
C GLY A 99 11.43 -0.06 -6.30
N VAL A 100 11.44 0.02 -4.95
CA VAL A 100 10.24 0.21 -4.14
C VAL A 100 10.18 1.62 -3.57
N THR A 101 9.15 2.36 -3.98
CA THR A 101 8.86 3.73 -3.54
C THR A 101 7.57 3.74 -2.73
N LEU A 102 7.58 4.38 -1.55
CA LEU A 102 6.36 4.75 -0.84
C LEU A 102 5.78 6.00 -1.50
N GLU A 103 4.57 5.89 -2.01
CA GLU A 103 3.89 6.94 -2.78
C GLU A 103 2.93 7.76 -1.92
N SER A 104 2.23 7.11 -1.00
CA SER A 104 1.24 7.75 -0.11
C SER A 104 1.04 6.93 1.15
N TYR A 105 0.65 7.57 2.24
CA TYR A 105 0.25 6.89 3.47
C TYR A 105 -0.72 7.74 4.29
N ASN A 106 -1.52 7.07 5.12
CA ASN A 106 -2.30 7.69 6.19
C ASN A 106 -2.16 6.84 7.46
N ASP A 107 -1.56 7.42 8.49
CA ASP A 107 -1.37 6.78 9.80
C ASP A 107 -2.14 7.47 10.92
N THR A 108 -3.11 8.33 10.58
CA THR A 108 -3.87 9.13 11.55
C THR A 108 -5.36 8.78 11.57
N GLN A 109 -5.90 8.24 10.48
CA GLN A 109 -7.34 7.99 10.33
C GLN A 109 -7.61 6.57 9.80
N PRO A 110 -8.64 5.88 10.32
CA PRO A 110 -9.09 4.64 9.74
C PRO A 110 -9.74 4.89 8.38
N GLY A 111 -10.05 3.83 7.67
CA GLY A 111 -10.57 3.94 6.32
C GLY A 111 -10.80 2.61 5.64
N PHE A 112 -11.16 2.68 4.37
CA PHE A 112 -11.39 1.52 3.53
C PHE A 112 -10.89 1.76 2.11
N LEU A 113 -10.54 0.67 1.44
CA LEU A 113 -10.13 0.68 0.04
C LEU A 113 -11.31 0.27 -0.84
N ARG A 114 -11.59 1.07 -1.87
CA ARG A 114 -12.45 0.69 -2.99
C ARG A 114 -11.57 0.34 -4.18
N VAL A 115 -11.83 -0.83 -4.78
CA VAL A 115 -11.14 -1.29 -5.98
C VAL A 115 -12.16 -1.53 -7.08
N THR A 116 -12.02 -0.82 -8.19
CA THR A 116 -12.87 -0.94 -9.38
C THR A 116 -12.04 -1.50 -10.52
N VAL A 117 -12.51 -2.55 -11.18
CA VAL A 117 -11.77 -3.22 -12.26
C VAL A 117 -12.64 -3.28 -13.51
N ASP A 118 -12.06 -2.90 -14.64
CA ASP A 118 -12.66 -3.07 -15.96
C ASP A 118 -11.67 -3.70 -16.96
N LYS A 119 -12.06 -3.70 -18.25
CA LYS A 119 -11.28 -4.29 -19.34
C LYS A 119 -9.96 -3.54 -19.66
N GLU A 120 -9.73 -2.38 -19.07
CA GLU A 120 -8.62 -1.46 -19.36
C GLU A 120 -7.76 -1.17 -18.13
N ALA A 121 -8.39 -1.10 -16.95
CA ALA A 121 -7.74 -0.61 -15.75
C ALA A 121 -8.23 -1.27 -14.45
N LEU A 122 -7.38 -1.14 -13.43
CA LEU A 122 -7.71 -1.34 -12.02
C LEU A 122 -7.54 0.02 -11.34
N ALA A 123 -8.64 0.62 -10.90
CA ALA A 123 -8.66 1.86 -10.14
C ALA A 123 -8.79 1.53 -8.65
N CYS A 124 -7.97 2.20 -7.84
CA CYS A 124 -7.96 2.06 -6.39
C CYS A 124 -8.16 3.42 -5.75
N GLU A 125 -9.05 3.47 -4.76
CA GLU A 125 -9.39 4.68 -4.03
C GLU A 125 -9.44 4.35 -2.54
N TYR A 126 -8.66 5.04 -1.74
CA TYR A 126 -8.67 4.90 -0.28
C TYR A 126 -9.45 6.05 0.34
N PHE A 127 -10.52 5.71 1.06
CA PHE A 127 -11.37 6.67 1.77
C PHE A 127 -11.04 6.65 3.26
N VAL A 128 -10.82 7.83 3.83
CA VAL A 128 -10.68 7.97 5.28
C VAL A 128 -12.04 8.05 5.95
N VAL A 129 -12.13 7.47 7.13
CA VAL A 129 -13.26 7.57 8.04
C VAL A 129 -12.72 8.23 9.30
N PRO A 130 -12.88 9.55 9.47
CA PRO A 130 -12.39 10.24 10.66
C PRO A 130 -12.99 9.65 11.94
N PHE A 131 -12.23 9.64 13.04
CA PHE A 131 -12.75 9.27 14.36
C PHE A 131 -13.89 10.19 14.80
N ASP A 132 -13.83 11.45 14.36
CA ASP A 132 -14.77 12.49 14.72
C ASP A 132 -15.20 13.25 13.45
N GLY A 133 -16.49 13.58 13.36
CA GLY A 133 -17.05 14.26 12.20
C GLY A 133 -17.52 13.31 11.09
N ASN A 134 -17.82 13.88 9.92
CA ASN A 134 -18.33 13.13 8.78
C ASN A 134 -17.17 12.69 7.86
N PRO A 135 -17.24 11.48 7.26
CA PRO A 135 -16.28 11.06 6.26
C PRO A 135 -16.32 11.98 5.02
N PRO A 136 -15.16 12.34 4.43
CA PRO A 136 -15.11 13.05 3.17
C PRO A 136 -15.78 12.28 2.04
N ALA A 137 -16.35 12.99 1.07
CA ALA A 137 -16.90 12.37 -0.14
C ALA A 137 -15.81 11.92 -1.13
N GLU A 138 -14.66 12.59 -1.10
CA GLU A 138 -13.51 12.31 -1.97
C GLU A 138 -12.52 11.35 -1.31
N PRO A 139 -11.82 10.52 -2.11
CA PRO A 139 -10.77 9.65 -1.57
C PRO A 139 -9.59 10.48 -1.06
N PHE A 140 -8.93 9.98 -0.02
CA PHE A 140 -7.66 10.52 0.48
C PHE A 140 -6.52 10.27 -0.52
N ASP A 141 -6.53 9.11 -1.16
CA ASP A 141 -5.56 8.72 -2.18
C ASP A 141 -6.26 7.91 -3.26
N ALA A 142 -5.90 8.14 -4.52
CA ALA A 142 -6.46 7.44 -5.66
C ALA A 142 -5.37 7.21 -6.71
N PHE A 143 -5.39 6.04 -7.34
CA PHE A 143 -4.46 5.69 -8.41
C PHE A 143 -5.10 4.72 -9.38
N THR A 144 -4.63 4.75 -10.63
CA THR A 144 -5.10 3.82 -11.67
C THR A 144 -3.94 3.04 -12.25
N LEU A 145 -4.06 1.72 -12.25
CA LEU A 145 -3.18 0.81 -12.98
C LEU A 145 -3.81 0.45 -14.31
N HIS A 146 -3.16 0.83 -15.41
CA HIS A 146 -3.48 0.31 -16.73
C HIS A 146 -2.86 -1.08 -16.90
N TRP A 147 -3.57 -2.13 -16.50
CA TRP A 147 -3.03 -3.47 -16.33
C TRP A 147 -2.47 -4.10 -17.63
N LYS A 148 -2.89 -3.65 -18.81
CA LYS A 148 -2.28 -4.09 -20.08
C LYS A 148 -0.92 -3.46 -20.35
N LYS A 149 -0.71 -2.23 -19.85
CA LYS A 149 0.55 -1.48 -19.99
C LYS A 149 1.47 -1.72 -18.78
N HIS A 150 0.92 -2.20 -17.66
CA HIS A 150 1.57 -2.32 -16.37
C HIS A 150 2.18 -0.98 -15.91
N MET A 151 1.43 0.11 -16.11
CA MET A 151 1.83 1.47 -15.75
C MET A 151 0.77 2.10 -14.84
N LEU A 152 1.25 2.78 -13.80
CA LEU A 152 0.43 3.62 -12.94
C LEU A 152 0.26 5.01 -13.57
N ALA A 153 -0.95 5.57 -13.43
CA ALA A 153 -1.35 6.91 -13.83
C ALA A 153 -1.97 7.65 -12.65
#